data_AF-A0A6J7PA24-F1
#
_entry.id   AF-A0A6J7PA24-F1
#
_cell.length_a   1.000
_cell.length_b   1.000
_cell.length_c   1.000
_cell.angle_alpha   90.00
_cell.angle_beta   90.00
_cell.angle_gamma   90.00
#
_symmetry.space_group_name_H-M   'P 1'
#
loop_
_entity.id
_entity.type
_entity.pdbx_description
1 polymer ?
#
loop_
_entity_poly.entity_id
_entity_poly.type
_entity_poly.pdbx_seq_one_letter_code
_entity_poly.pdbx_strand_id
1 'polypeptide(L)' 'MDSSLGTIRGIFVAQTIKPQARVLAESRGFRWVEVDYDVLRGRKSEELTLF' A
#
# COMPACT_ATOMS: atom_id res chain seq x y z
N MET A 1 28.95 5.63 -5.87
CA MET A 1 27.49 5.86 -5.85
C MET A 1 26.85 4.51 -6.04
N ASP A 2 26.31 3.95 -4.96
CA ASP A 2 25.86 2.55 -4.93
C ASP A 2 24.65 2.37 -5.86
N SER A 3 24.86 1.60 -6.93
CA SER A 3 23.85 1.32 -7.95
C SER A 3 22.98 0.10 -7.60
N SER A 4 23.14 -0.49 -6.40
CA SER A 4 22.48 -1.75 -6.02
C SER A 4 21.01 -1.60 -5.68
N LEU A 5 20.51 -0.37 -5.49
CA LEU A 5 19.10 -0.13 -5.19
C LEU A 5 18.19 -0.13 -6.44
N GLY A 6 18.75 -0.25 -7.65
CA GLY A 6 17.98 -0.27 -8.89
C GLY A 6 17.06 0.94 -9.05
N THR A 7 16.06 0.84 -9.94
CA THR A 7 15.02 1.88 -10.09
C THR A 7 14.17 1.94 -8.82
N ILE A 8 14.37 2.98 -8.01
CA ILE A 8 13.57 3.26 -6.82
C ILE A 8 12.13 3.53 -7.27
N ARG A 9 11.18 2.71 -6.79
CA ARG A 9 9.75 2.87 -7.04
C ARG A 9 9.06 3.30 -5.75
N GLY A 10 8.45 4.49 -5.77
CA GLY A 10 7.61 4.98 -4.67
C GLY A 10 6.23 4.33 -4.69
N ILE A 11 5.71 3.98 -3.51
CA ILE A 11 4.35 3.44 -3.35
C ILE A 11 3.58 4.25 -2.30
N PHE A 12 2.32 4.53 -2.55
CA PHE A 12 1.44 5.14 -1.55
C PHE A 12 0.88 4.07 -0.63
N VAL A 13 1.11 4.21 0.67
CA VAL A 13 0.64 3.28 1.71
C VAL A 13 -0.20 4.06 2.72
N ALA A 14 -1.45 3.64 2.93
CA ALA A 14 -2.32 4.18 3.97
C ALA A 14 -3.38 3.14 4.38
N GLN A 15 -4.05 3.32 5.52
CA GLN A 15 -5.22 2.48 5.88
C GLN A 15 -6.42 2.72 4.97
N THR A 16 -6.54 3.93 4.43
CA THR A 16 -7.62 4.30 3.53
C THR A 16 -7.10 5.29 2.53
N ILE A 17 -7.24 4.96 1.25
CA ILE A 17 -6.83 5.82 0.15
C ILE A 17 -8.08 6.37 -0.53
N LYS A 18 -8.27 7.69 -0.45
CA LYS A 18 -9.38 8.38 -1.11
C LYS A 18 -9.31 8.16 -2.64
N PRO A 19 -10.44 8.09 -3.34
CA PRO A 19 -10.46 7.83 -4.79
C PRO A 19 -9.66 8.85 -5.60
N GLN A 20 -9.68 10.13 -5.20
CA GLN A 20 -8.87 11.18 -5.82
C GLN A 20 -7.35 10.92 -5.70
N ALA A 21 -6.91 10.32 -4.60
CA ALA A 21 -5.51 9.96 -4.39
C ALA A 21 -5.10 8.72 -5.21
N ARG A 22 -6.02 7.77 -5.43
CA ARG A 22 -5.79 6.64 -6.35
C ARG A 22 -5.55 7.12 -7.77
N VAL A 23 -6.43 7.99 -8.27
CA VAL A 23 -6.30 8.62 -9.59
C VAL A 23 -4.98 9.38 -9.72
N LEU A 24 -4.56 10.08 -8.66
CA LEU A 24 -3.28 10.80 -8.63
C LEU A 24 -2.06 9.86 -8.65
N ALA A 25 -2.15 8.72 -7.96
CA ALA A 25 -1.10 7.71 -7.97
C ALA A 25 -0.99 7.06 -9.36
N GLU A 26 -2.12 6.63 -9.94
CA GLU A 26 -2.17 6.01 -11.26
C GLU A 26 -1.70 6.95 -12.37
N SER A 27 -2.14 8.21 -12.37
CA SER A 27 -1.72 9.21 -13.36
C SER A 27 -0.21 9.51 -13.33
N ARG A 28 0.46 9.25 -12.21
CA ARG A 28 1.90 9.43 -12.05
C ARG A 28 2.69 8.13 -12.14
N GLY A 29 2.03 7.01 -12.44
CA GLY A 29 2.66 5.69 -12.50
C GLY A 29 3.08 5.13 -11.14
N PHE A 30 2.57 5.69 -10.04
CA PHE A 30 2.80 5.17 -8.70
C PHE A 30 1.77 4.10 -8.37
N ARG A 31 2.23 3.05 -7.70
CA ARG A 31 1.35 2.03 -7.15
C ARG A 31 0.80 2.51 -5.80
N TRP A 32 -0.35 1.98 -5.41
CA TRP A 32 -0.98 2.28 -4.14
C TRP A 32 -1.42 0.97 -3.48
N VAL A 33 -1.38 0.94 -2.15
CA VAL A 33 -1.82 -0.21 -1.35
C VAL A 33 -2.49 0.29 -0.08
N GLU A 34 -3.65 -0.28 0.22
CA GLU A 34 -4.30 -0.09 1.50
C GLU A 34 -3.83 -1.18 2.45
N VAL A 35 -3.37 -0.78 3.63
CA VAL A 35 -2.83 -1.70 4.62
C VAL A 35 -3.67 -1.65 5.88
N ASP A 36 -4.02 -2.83 6.37
CA ASP A 36 -4.64 -2.96 7.67
C ASP A 36 -3.54 -2.99 8.76
N TYR A 37 -3.60 -2.05 9.70
CA TYR A 37 -2.59 -1.99 10.76
C TYR A 37 -2.74 -3.10 11.80
N ASP A 38 -3.93 -3.67 11.97
CA ASP A 38 -4.12 -4.80 12.89
C ASP A 38 -3.33 -6.00 12.34
N VAL A 39 -3.50 -6.29 11.04
CA VAL A 39 -2.72 -7.30 10.28
C VAL A 39 -1.21 -7.02 10.34
N LEU A 40 -0.77 -5.78 10.09
CA LEU A 40 0.65 -5.43 10.11
C LEU A 40 1.28 -5.49 11.51
N ARG A 41 0.49 -5.26 12.57
CA ARG A 41 0.93 -5.35 13.96
C ARG A 41 1.04 -6.81 14.44
N GLY A 42 0.69 -7.78 13.60
CA GLY A 42 0.70 -9.21 13.97
C GLY A 42 -0.44 -9.59 14.91
N ARG A 43 -1.41 -8.69 15.12
CA ARG A 43 -2.73 -9.09 15.59
C ARG A 43 -3.38 -9.73 14.36
N LYS A 44 -3.51 -11.06 14.36
CA LYS A 44 -4.41 -11.70 13.40
C LYS A 44 -5.76 -11.01 13.60
N SER A 45 -6.16 -10.15 12.67
CA SER A 45 -7.56 -9.81 12.54
C SER A 45 -8.25 -11.16 12.44
N GLU A 46 -9.11 -11.45 13.41
CA GLU A 46 -9.95 -12.63 13.44
C GLU A 46 -11.00 -12.45 12.34
N GLU A 47 -10.54 -12.34 11.10
CA GLU A 47 -11.39 -12.35 9.92
C GLU A 47 -11.87 -13.79 9.79
N LEU A 48 -12.96 -14.06 10.50
CA LEU A 48 -13.93 -15.06 10.13
C LEU A 48 -14.13 -14.93 8.62
N THR A 49 -13.50 -15.82 7.86
CA THR A 49 -13.81 -16.04 6.44
C THR A 49 -15.26 -16.49 6.42
N LEU A 50 -16.18 -15.56 6.17
CA LEU A 50 -17.56 -15.88 5.87
C LEU A 50 -17.57 -16.41 4.44
N PHE A 51 -17.98 -17.68 4.35
CA PHE A 51 -18.23 -18.54 3.18
C PHE A 51 -18.41 -17.83 1.83
#